data_AF-A0A497PV46-F1
#
_entry.id   AF-A0A497PV46-F1
#
_cell.length_a   1.000
_cell.length_b   1.000
_cell.length_c   1.000
_cell.angle_alpha   90.00
_cell.angle_beta   90.00
_cell.angle_gamma   90.00
#
_symmetry.space_group_name_H-M   'P 1'
#
loop_
_entity.id
_entity.type
_entity.pdbx_description
1 polymer ?
#
loop_
_entity_poly.entity_id
_entity_poly.type
_entity_poly.pdbx_seq_one_letter_code
_entity_poly.pdbx_strand_id
1 'polypeptide(L)'
;MANRELLRKVYSTPEGRLALMDILNRSKFFSTEVSTPQEIVLENSAKILLEELGIWQGHNALRIVNALMNMPYLEGDQNGE
;
A
#
# COMPACT_ATOMS: atom_id res chain seq x y z
N MET A 1 -17.21 -11.82 3.02
CA MET A 1 -17.59 -10.39 2.97
C MET A 1 -17.42 -9.67 4.32
N ALA A 2 -17.77 -10.26 5.47
CA ALA A 2 -17.62 -9.63 6.80
C ALA A 2 -16.19 -9.14 7.15
N ASN A 3 -15.14 -9.80 6.64
CA ASN A 3 -13.75 -9.43 6.93
C ASN A 3 -13.34 -8.08 6.31
N ARG A 4 -13.82 -7.77 5.10
CA ARG A 4 -13.46 -6.54 4.37
C ARG A 4 -13.93 -5.28 5.08
N GLU A 5 -15.18 -5.27 5.54
CA GLU A 5 -15.73 -4.09 6.25
C GLU A 5 -15.01 -3.84 7.57
N LEU A 6 -14.66 -4.91 8.29
CA LEU A 6 -13.88 -4.82 9.52
C LEU A 6 -12.48 -4.26 9.25
N LEU A 7 -11.76 -4.82 8.28
CA LEU A 7 -10.44 -4.33 7.89
C LEU A 7 -10.50 -2.86 7.46
N ARG A 8 -11.49 -2.47 6.66
CA ARG A 8 -11.67 -1.07 6.27
C ARG A 8 -11.94 -0.16 7.47
N LYS A 9 -12.73 -0.59 8.45
CA LYS A 9 -12.95 0.17 9.69
C LYS A 9 -11.63 0.37 10.45
N VAL A 10 -10.86 -0.71 10.65
CA VAL A 10 -9.56 -0.66 11.34
C VAL A 10 -8.60 0.29 10.62
N TYR A 11 -8.38 0.10 9.32
CA TYR A 11 -7.40 0.89 8.56
C TYR A 11 -7.89 2.28 8.14
N SER A 12 -9.14 2.64 8.48
CA SER A 12 -9.66 3.99 8.23
C SER A 12 -9.29 5.00 9.33
N THR A 13 -8.92 4.53 10.53
CA THR A 13 -8.48 5.39 11.64
C THR A 13 -7.05 5.91 11.40
N PRO A 14 -6.62 7.01 12.05
CA PRO A 14 -5.25 7.50 11.95
C PRO A 14 -4.20 6.43 12.30
N GLU A 15 -4.40 5.70 13.40
CA GLU A 15 -3.51 4.65 13.88
C GLU A 15 -3.49 3.47 12.92
N GLY A 16 -4.66 3.10 12.38
CA GLY A 16 -4.77 2.07 11.35
C GLY A 16 -3.97 2.44 10.11
N ARG A 17 -4.06 3.69 9.63
CA ARG A 17 -3.29 4.14 8.46
C ARG A 17 -1.79 4.09 8.72
N LEU A 18 -1.33 4.44 9.92
CA LEU A 18 0.08 4.32 10.31
C LEU A 18 0.53 2.86 10.31
N ALA A 19 -0.28 1.96 10.87
CA ALA A 19 -0.01 0.53 10.85
C ALA A 19 0.04 -0.03 9.41
N LEU A 20 -0.89 0.37 8.56
CA LEU A 20 -0.89 0.00 7.14
C LEU A 20 0.37 0.48 6.43
N MET A 21 0.79 1.72 6.68
CA MET A 21 2.01 2.29 6.13
C MET A 21 3.25 1.48 6.56
N ASP A 22 3.38 1.13 7.84
CA ASP A 22 4.49 0.31 8.34
C ASP A 22 4.50 -1.09 7.70
N ILE A 23 3.33 -1.73 7.57
CA ILE A 23 3.20 -3.02 6.87
C ILE A 23 3.68 -2.90 5.42
N LEU A 24 3.20 -1.91 4.67
CA LEU A 24 3.59 -1.71 3.26
C LEU A 24 5.09 -1.45 3.12
N ASN A 25 5.70 -0.67 4.01
CA ASN A 25 7.14 -0.43 4.04
C ASN A 25 7.93 -1.73 4.28
N ARG A 26 7.56 -2.51 5.30
CA ARG A 26 8.25 -3.77 5.64
C ARG A 26 8.08 -4.83 4.56
N SER A 27 6.95 -4.81 3.85
CA SER A 27 6.65 -5.71 2.74
C SER A 27 7.35 -5.33 1.43
N LYS A 28 8.24 -4.33 1.44
CA LYS A 28 8.94 -3.84 0.24
C LYS A 28 7.99 -3.28 -0.85
N PHE A 29 6.75 -2.92 -0.49
CA PHE A 29 5.74 -2.47 -1.46
C PHE A 29 6.16 -1.20 -2.21
N PHE A 30 6.90 -0.30 -1.55
CA PHE A 30 7.42 0.92 -2.15
C PHE A 30 8.88 0.78 -2.66
N SER A 31 9.47 -0.41 -2.59
CA SER A 31 10.86 -0.63 -3.03
C SER A 31 10.92 -0.63 -4.55
N THR A 32 11.90 0.07 -5.12
CA THR A 32 12.21 0.00 -6.57
C THR A 32 12.95 -1.28 -6.94
N GLU A 33 13.57 -1.93 -5.95
CA GLU A 33 14.32 -3.17 -6.13
C GLU A 33 13.69 -4.28 -5.29
N VAL A 34 13.22 -5.33 -5.97
CA VAL A 34 12.74 -6.59 -5.41
C VAL A 34 13.48 -7.67 -6.16
N SER A 35 14.42 -8.35 -5.51
CA SER A 35 15.42 -9.17 -6.22
C SER A 35 15.40 -10.64 -5.81
N THR A 36 14.85 -10.93 -4.63
CA THR A 36 14.78 -12.30 -4.10
C THR A 36 13.35 -12.87 -4.15
N PRO A 37 13.19 -14.19 -4.28
CA PRO A 37 11.87 -14.82 -4.19
C PRO A 37 11.10 -14.48 -2.91
N GLN A 38 11.80 -14.32 -1.79
CA GLN A 38 11.21 -13.98 -0.50
C GLN A 38 10.64 -12.55 -0.51
N GLU A 39 11.36 -11.60 -1.09
CA GLU A 39 10.87 -10.21 -1.24
C GLU A 39 9.65 -10.13 -2.15
N ILE A 40 9.62 -10.91 -3.24
CA ILE A 40 8.46 -11.02 -4.14
C ILE A 40 7.22 -11.52 -3.37
N VAL A 41 7.39 -12.50 -2.49
CA VAL A 41 6.29 -13.01 -1.65
C VAL A 41 5.77 -11.95 -0.68
N LEU A 42 6.67 -11.17 -0.07
CA LEU A 42 6.29 -10.07 0.82
C LEU A 42 5.53 -8.97 0.07
N GLU A 43 6.02 -8.59 -1.11
CA GLU A 43 5.38 -7.58 -1.96
C GLU A 43 3.98 -8.03 -2.41
N ASN A 44 3.84 -9.30 -2.82
CA ASN A 44 2.56 -9.86 -3.22
C ASN A 44 1.58 -9.95 -2.04
N SER A 45 2.07 -10.19 -0.82
CA SER A 45 1.24 -10.18 0.39
C SER A 45 0.65 -8.79 0.66
N ALA A 46 1.44 -7.72 0.44
CA ALA A 46 0.94 -6.35 0.50
C ALA A 46 -0.12 -6.05 -0.58
N LYS A 47 0.09 -6.53 -1.81
CA LYS A 47 -0.91 -6.39 -2.90
C LYS A 47 -2.23 -7.08 -2.54
N ILE A 48 -2.18 -8.29 -2.00
CA ILE A 48 -3.37 -9.03 -1.54
C ILE A 48 -4.08 -8.27 -0.42
N LEU A 49 -3.36 -7.74 0.56
CA LEU A 49 -3.97 -6.92 1.63
C LEU A 49 -4.71 -5.70 1.05
N LEU A 50 -4.11 -4.97 0.11
CA LEU A 50 -4.75 -3.84 -0.56
C LEU A 50 -5.97 -4.26 -1.38
N GLU A 51 -5.93 -5.43 -2.01
CA GLU A 51 -7.07 -6.02 -2.70
C GLU A 51 -8.21 -6.36 -1.72
N GLU A 52 -7.90 -6.99 -0.58
CA GLU A 52 -8.86 -7.30 0.48
C GLU A 52 -9.54 -6.05 1.03
N LEU A 53 -8.76 -4.95 1.18
CA LEU A 53 -9.27 -3.63 1.55
C LEU A 53 -10.14 -2.98 0.46
N GLY A 54 -10.15 -3.54 -0.76
CA GLY A 54 -10.83 -2.95 -1.92
C GLY A 54 -10.13 -1.69 -2.45
N ILE A 55 -8.86 -1.51 -2.10
CA ILE A 55 -8.02 -0.41 -2.59
C ILE A 55 -7.45 -0.78 -3.96
N TRP A 56 -6.91 -1.99 -4.13
CA TRP A 56 -6.28 -2.44 -5.38
C TRP A 56 -7.21 -3.41 -6.14
N GLN A 57 -8.12 -2.88 -6.97
CA GLN A 57 -9.13 -3.68 -7.68
C GLN A 57 -9.14 -3.31 -9.18
N GLY A 58 -9.41 -4.28 -10.07
CA GLY A 58 -9.42 -4.01 -11.51
C GLY A 58 -10.36 -2.87 -11.94
N HIS A 59 -11.54 -2.77 -11.31
CA HIS A 59 -12.54 -1.74 -11.63
C HIS A 59 -12.23 -0.36 -11.03
N ASN A 60 -11.30 -0.25 -10.06
CA ASN A 60 -10.89 1.04 -9.48
C ASN A 60 -9.49 1.47 -9.92
N ALA A 61 -8.77 0.65 -10.69
CA ALA A 61 -7.41 0.88 -11.14
C ALA A 61 -7.22 2.27 -11.77
N LEU A 62 -8.11 2.69 -12.67
CA LEU A 62 -8.04 4.03 -13.30
C LEU A 62 -8.10 5.16 -12.27
N ARG A 63 -8.96 5.03 -11.24
CA ARG A 63 -9.09 6.03 -10.17
C ARG A 63 -7.83 6.09 -9.31
N ILE A 64 -7.22 4.94 -9.00
CA ILE A 64 -5.95 4.88 -8.27
C ILE A 64 -4.86 5.57 -9.09
N VAL A 65 -4.69 5.19 -10.36
CA VAL A 65 -3.66 5.75 -11.24
C VAL A 65 -3.82 7.28 -11.34
N ASN A 66 -5.03 7.77 -11.56
CA ASN A 66 -5.29 9.21 -11.58
C ASN A 66 -4.99 9.87 -10.23
N ALA A 67 -5.34 9.24 -9.11
CA ALA A 67 -5.01 9.78 -7.80
C ALA A 67 -3.49 9.88 -7.57
N LEU A 68 -2.75 8.82 -7.94
CA LEU A 68 -1.29 8.79 -7.85
C LEU A 68 -0.63 9.84 -8.74
N MET A 69 -1.07 9.97 -10.00
CA MET A 69 -0.52 10.96 -10.93
C MET A 69 -0.83 12.42 -10.55
N ASN A 70 -1.86 12.63 -9.73
CA ASN A 70 -2.21 13.95 -9.19
C ASN A 70 -1.54 14.23 -7.84
N MET A 71 -0.86 13.26 -7.23
CA MET A 71 -0.08 13.54 -6.02
C MET A 71 1.10 14.43 -6.38
N PRO A 72 1.40 15.46 -5.56
CA PRO A 72 2.59 16.26 -5.78
C PRO A 72 3.81 15.33 -5.74
N TYR A 73 4.65 15.43 -6.78
CA TYR A 73 5.94 14.79 -6.75
C TYR A 73 6.78 15.47 -5.67
N LEU A 74 7.04 14.75 -4.59
CA LEU A 74 7.98 15.17 -3.57
C LEU A 74 9.34 14.63 -4.00
N GLU A 75 10.25 15.51 -4.43
CA GLU A 75 11.67 15.15 -4.50
C GLU A 75 12.07 14.68 -3.11
N GLY A 76 12.50 13.42 -3.00
CA GLY A 76 12.68 12.76 -1.71
C GLY A 76 13.58 13.56 -0.77
N ASP A 77 13.34 13.41 0.53
CA ASP A 77 14.17 13.96 1.60
C ASP A 77 15.67 13.75 1.28
N GLN A 78 16.32 14.79 0.75
CA GLN A 78 17.78 14.90 0.68
C GLN A 78 18.35 15.37 2.02
N ASN A 79 17.68 15.08 3.14
CA ASN A 79 18.19 15.35 4.47
C ASN A 79 18.28 14.02 5.20
N GLY A 80 19.46 13.42 5.10
CA GLY A 80 19.87 12.44 6.09
C GLY A 80 20.02 13.12 7.44
N GLU A 81 19.39 12.54 8.45
CA GLU A 81 19.90 12.40 9.82
C GLU A 81 19.50 11.02 10.35
#